data_AF-A0A2M7X6L1-F1
#
_entry.id   AF-A0A2M7X6L1-F1
#
_cell.length_a   1.000
_cell.length_b   1.000
_cell.length_c   1.000
_cell.angle_alpha   90.00
_cell.angle_beta   90.00
_cell.angle_gamma   90.00
#
_symmetry.space_group_name_H-M   'P 1'
#
loop_
_entity.id
_entity.type
_entity.pdbx_description
1 polymer ?
#
loop_
_entity_poly.entity_id
_entity_poly.type
_entity_poly.pdbx_seq_one_letter_code
_entity_poly.pdbx_strand_id
1 'polypeptide(L)'
;LLLEVAIGKRAAFSIFGSDWPTADGTCIRDFVHVADIAQAHLLALAALQSGSHAEAVNLGSGTGFSVRQVHAVCEQVSGRPIALLEQPRRAGDAAALVAVAERARQLLGWQPAYPELTDMVASAWRWMQSR
;
A
#
# COMPACT_ATOMS: atom_id res chain seq x y z
N LEU A 1 3.65 2.26 10.37
CA LEU A 1 2.77 2.09 11.55
C LEU A 1 2.77 0.65 12.08
N LEU A 2 2.32 -0.36 11.34
CA LEU A 2 2.39 -1.76 11.78
C LEU A 2 3.82 -2.18 12.19
N LEU A 3 4.78 -1.97 11.29
CA LEU A 3 6.19 -2.26 11.56
C LEU A 3 6.82 -1.39 12.66
N GLU A 4 6.21 -0.26 13.05
CA GLU A 4 6.68 0.52 14.22
C GLU A 4 6.42 -0.23 15.53
N VAL A 5 5.31 -1.00 15.59
CA VAL A 5 5.02 -1.88 16.71
C VAL A 5 6.06 -3.00 16.77
N ALA A 6 6.41 -3.59 15.62
CA ALA A 6 7.42 -4.63 15.53
C ALA A 6 8.81 -4.17 16.04
N ILE A 7 9.19 -2.90 15.85
CA ILE A 7 10.43 -2.33 16.44
C ILE A 7 10.23 -1.69 17.84
N GLY A 8 9.06 -1.84 18.46
CA GLY A 8 8.79 -1.33 19.81
C GLY A 8 8.65 0.20 19.90
N LYS A 9 8.55 0.93 18.79
CA LYS A 9 8.27 2.38 18.78
C LYS A 9 6.82 2.71 19.13
N ARG A 10 5.94 1.71 19.10
CA ARG A 10 4.50 1.83 19.39
C ARG A 10 4.03 0.58 20.12
N ALA A 11 3.11 0.74 21.07
CA ALA A 11 2.56 -0.40 21.84
C ALA A 11 1.61 -1.30 21.02
N ALA A 12 0.76 -0.71 20.17
CA ALA A 12 -0.20 -1.44 19.33
C ALA A 12 -0.60 -0.63 18.09
N PHE A 13 -1.11 -1.33 17.06
CA PHE A 13 -1.69 -0.73 15.86
C PHE A 13 -3.22 -0.76 15.92
N SER A 14 -3.85 0.39 15.70
CA SER A 14 -5.31 0.49 15.73
C SER A 14 -5.95 0.13 14.39
N ILE A 15 -6.89 -0.81 14.41
CA ILE A 15 -7.78 -1.15 13.28
C ILE A 15 -9.09 -0.38 13.44
N PHE A 16 -9.45 0.44 12.47
CA PHE A 16 -10.66 1.28 12.51
C PHE A 16 -11.81 0.60 11.76
N GLY A 17 -12.71 -0.03 12.51
CA GLY A 17 -13.80 -0.84 11.99
C GLY A 17 -13.39 -2.28 11.69
N SER A 18 -14.20 -3.21 12.17
CA SER A 18 -14.07 -4.67 11.98
C SER A 18 -15.35 -5.30 11.42
N ASP A 19 -16.27 -4.47 10.93
CA ASP A 19 -17.61 -4.82 10.47
C ASP A 19 -17.91 -4.27 9.05
N TRP A 20 -16.88 -3.92 8.28
CA TRP A 20 -17.03 -3.53 6.88
C TRP A 20 -17.51 -4.70 6.01
N PRO A 21 -18.25 -4.46 4.91
CA PRO A 21 -18.69 -5.51 3.98
C PRO A 21 -17.51 -6.02 3.11
N THR A 22 -16.55 -6.66 3.76
CA THR A 22 -15.30 -7.22 3.22
C THR A 22 -15.09 -8.60 3.85
N ALA A 23 -14.22 -9.42 3.27
CA ALA A 23 -14.07 -10.82 3.69
C ALA A 23 -13.69 -10.99 5.17
N ASP A 24 -12.91 -10.07 5.75
CA ASP A 24 -12.46 -10.14 7.15
C ASP A 24 -12.94 -8.96 8.02
N GLY A 25 -13.90 -8.19 7.50
CA GLY A 25 -14.49 -7.05 8.20
C GLY A 25 -13.63 -5.78 8.22
N THR A 26 -12.41 -5.79 7.69
CA THR A 26 -11.51 -4.61 7.70
C THR A 26 -11.36 -3.94 6.34
N CYS A 27 -11.05 -2.65 6.34
CA CYS A 27 -10.88 -1.86 5.12
C CYS A 27 -9.89 -2.48 4.14
N ILE A 28 -10.25 -2.50 2.86
CA ILE A 28 -9.38 -2.91 1.75
C ILE A 28 -8.74 -1.68 1.11
N ARG A 29 -7.43 -1.71 0.92
CA ARG A 29 -6.66 -0.67 0.23
C ARG A 29 -5.71 -1.28 -0.79
N ASP A 30 -5.49 -0.57 -1.88
CA ASP A 30 -4.44 -0.86 -2.84
C ASP A 30 -3.12 -0.24 -2.38
N PHE A 31 -2.11 -1.08 -2.21
CA PHE A 31 -0.76 -0.70 -1.81
C PHE A 31 0.15 -0.75 -3.04
N VAL A 32 0.97 0.28 -3.20
CA VAL A 32 1.97 0.37 -4.25
C VAL A 32 3.31 0.76 -3.63
N HIS A 33 4.39 0.17 -4.12
CA HIS A 33 5.71 0.49 -3.63
C HIS A 33 6.08 1.94 -3.98
N VAL A 34 6.71 2.64 -3.04
CA VAL A 34 7.07 4.07 -3.22
C VAL A 34 8.01 4.29 -4.41
N ALA A 35 8.90 3.33 -4.69
CA ALA A 35 9.79 3.42 -5.85
C ALA A 35 9.02 3.28 -7.18
N ASP A 36 7.96 2.47 -7.22
CA ASP A 36 7.13 2.32 -8.41
C ASP A 36 6.30 3.60 -8.67
N ILE A 37 5.82 4.26 -7.61
CA ILE A 37 5.23 5.59 -7.73
C ILE A 37 6.24 6.57 -8.31
N ALA A 38 7.47 6.61 -7.79
CA ALA A 38 8.50 7.53 -8.28
C ALA A 38 8.84 7.26 -9.76
N GLN A 39 8.94 5.99 -10.16
CA GLN A 39 9.15 5.60 -11.55
C GLN A 39 8.03 6.11 -12.47
N ALA A 40 6.76 6.00 -12.05
CA ALA A 40 5.64 6.51 -12.83
C ALA A 40 5.73 8.02 -13.08
N HIS A 41 6.19 8.79 -12.10
CA HIS A 41 6.37 10.23 -12.24
C HIS A 41 7.50 10.58 -13.23
N LEU A 42 8.60 9.82 -13.23
CA LEU A 42 9.67 9.99 -14.21
C LEU A 42 9.19 9.68 -15.63
N LEU A 43 8.39 8.63 -15.81
CA LEU A 43 7.79 8.28 -17.09
C LEU A 43 6.81 9.37 -17.57
N ALA A 44 5.97 9.90 -16.67
CA ALA A 44 5.07 11.00 -16.97
C ALA A 44 5.84 12.27 -17.42
N LEU A 45 6.93 12.61 -16.73
CA LEU A 45 7.79 13.73 -17.12
C LEU A 45 8.39 13.52 -18.51
N ALA A 46 8.93 12.33 -18.78
CA ALA A 46 9.50 12.00 -20.09
C ALA A 46 8.45 12.06 -21.21
N ALA A 47 7.24 11.55 -20.96
CA ALA A 47 6.13 11.63 -21.91
C ALA A 47 5.78 13.08 -22.25
N LEU A 48 5.66 13.96 -21.25
CA LEU A 48 5.41 15.39 -21.45
C LEU A 48 6.53 16.08 -22.24
N GLN A 49 7.79 15.76 -21.93
CA GLN A 49 8.94 16.30 -22.65
C GLN A 49 8.99 15.84 -24.12
N SER A 50 8.45 14.65 -24.42
CA SER A 50 8.33 14.12 -25.78
C SER A 50 7.13 14.68 -26.57
N GLY A 51 6.34 15.59 -25.98
CA GLY A 51 5.21 16.25 -26.63
C GLY A 51 3.85 15.60 -26.36
N SER A 52 3.77 14.64 -25.43
CA SER A 52 2.47 14.11 -24.98
C SER A 52 1.68 15.16 -24.20
N HIS A 53 0.34 15.05 -24.22
CA HIS A 53 -0.54 15.92 -23.43
C HIS A 53 -0.56 15.52 -21.95
N ALA A 54 -0.95 16.47 -21.10
CA ALA A 54 -1.18 16.19 -19.69
C ALA A 54 -2.43 15.32 -19.51
N GLU A 55 -2.27 14.25 -18.73
CA GLU A 55 -3.28 13.21 -18.57
C GLU A 55 -3.41 12.81 -17.09
N ALA A 56 -4.63 12.50 -16.67
CA ALA A 56 -4.88 11.92 -15.35
C ALA A 56 -4.77 10.39 -15.43
N VAL A 57 -3.93 9.79 -14.58
CA VAL A 57 -3.78 8.34 -14.47
C VAL A 57 -3.80 7.91 -13.02
N ASN A 58 -4.29 6.70 -12.75
CA ASN A 58 -4.20 6.10 -11.43
C ASN A 58 -2.90 5.29 -11.31
N LEU A 59 -2.26 5.37 -10.15
CA LEU A 59 -1.12 4.54 -9.79
C LEU A 59 -1.54 3.61 -8.66
N GLY A 60 -1.50 2.31 -8.91
CA GLY A 60 -1.81 1.27 -7.95
C GLY A 60 -1.46 -0.11 -8.50
N SER A 61 -1.50 -1.12 -7.64
CA SER A 61 -1.24 -2.50 -8.02
C SER A 61 -2.44 -3.13 -8.75
N GLY A 62 -3.65 -2.59 -8.56
CA GLY A 62 -4.89 -3.22 -9.01
C GLY A 62 -5.36 -4.36 -8.08
N THR A 63 -4.61 -4.64 -7.02
CA THR A 63 -4.93 -5.66 -6.02
C THR A 63 -5.15 -4.99 -4.67
N GLY A 64 -6.33 -5.24 -4.09
CA GLY A 64 -6.67 -4.73 -2.76
C GLY A 64 -6.25 -5.70 -1.66
N PHE A 65 -5.71 -5.16 -0.57
CA PHE A 65 -5.40 -5.90 0.65
C PHE A 65 -6.16 -5.30 1.83
N SER A 66 -6.76 -6.16 2.66
CA SER A 66 -7.38 -5.75 3.91
C SER A 66 -6.32 -5.35 4.94
N VAL A 67 -6.74 -4.65 6.00
CA VAL A 67 -5.83 -4.29 7.11
C VAL A 67 -5.25 -5.55 7.77
N ARG A 68 -6.04 -6.62 7.92
CA ARG A 68 -5.54 -7.87 8.53
C ARG A 68 -4.60 -8.65 7.61
N GLN A 69 -4.82 -8.63 6.30
CA GLN A 69 -3.87 -9.21 5.34
C GLN A 69 -2.51 -8.50 5.41
N VAL A 70 -2.52 -7.16 5.47
CA VAL A 70 -1.28 -6.38 5.62
C VAL A 70 -0.59 -6.64 6.96
N HIS A 71 -1.36 -6.77 8.05
CA HIS A 71 -0.84 -7.15 9.36
C HIS A 71 -0.16 -8.52 9.32
N ALA A 72 -0.78 -9.54 8.74
CA ALA A 72 -0.21 -10.88 8.62
C ALA A 72 1.12 -10.87 7.83
N VAL A 73 1.18 -10.13 6.71
CA VAL A 73 2.43 -9.98 5.95
C VAL A 73 3.49 -9.23 6.75
N CYS A 74 3.12 -8.21 7.53
CA CYS A 74 4.06 -7.51 8.42
C CYS A 74 4.64 -8.44 9.50
N GLU A 75 3.83 -9.29 10.13
CA GLU A 75 4.31 -10.28 11.11
C GLU A 75 5.22 -11.32 10.45
N GLN A 76 4.82 -11.85 9.29
CA GLN A 76 5.62 -12.79 8.52
C GLN A 76 7.00 -12.22 8.17
N VAL A 77 7.05 -11.01 7.61
CA VAL A 77 8.30 -10.38 7.17
C VAL A 77 9.18 -9.95 8.35
N SER A 78 8.57 -9.41 9.41
CA SER A 78 9.34 -8.92 10.56
C SER A 78 9.78 -10.05 11.50
N GLY A 79 9.09 -11.20 11.48
CA GLY A 79 9.28 -12.28 12.44
C GLY A 79 8.92 -11.88 13.87
N ARG A 80 8.12 -10.81 14.04
CA ARG A 80 7.79 -10.22 15.34
C ARG A 80 6.28 -10.07 15.49
N PRO A 81 5.76 -10.30 16.70
CA PRO A 81 4.34 -10.07 16.98
C PRO A 81 4.02 -8.58 16.87
N ILE A 82 2.85 -8.27 16.31
CA ILE A 82 2.32 -6.91 16.18
C ILE A 82 0.97 -6.85 16.88
N ALA A 83 0.94 -6.22 18.04
CA ALA A 83 -0.30 -6.03 18.79
C ALA A 83 -1.30 -5.17 18.02
N LEU A 84 -2.55 -5.61 17.97
CA LEU A 84 -3.67 -4.93 17.33
C LEU A 84 -4.68 -4.43 18.37
N LEU A 85 -5.30 -3.29 18.09
CA LEU A 85 -6.40 -2.74 18.89
C LEU A 85 -7.55 -2.35 17.96
N GLU A 86 -8.72 -2.97 18.15
CA GLU A 86 -9.90 -2.56 17.39
C GLU A 86 -10.46 -1.24 17.91
N GLN A 87 -10.92 -0.40 16.99
CA GLN A 87 -11.49 0.91 17.24
C GLN A 87 -12.76 1.07 16.38
N PRO A 88 -13.69 1.96 16.77
CA PRO A 88 -14.80 2.34 15.91
C PRO A 88 -14.33 2.77 14.52
N ARG A 89 -15.21 2.65 13.52
CA ARG A 89 -14.93 3.14 12.17
C ARG A 89 -14.52 4.61 12.20
N ARG A 90 -13.52 4.95 11.39
CA ARG A 90 -13.14 6.36 11.20
C ARG A 90 -14.11 7.00 10.20
N ALA A 91 -14.67 8.14 10.56
CA ALA A 91 -15.55 8.89 9.67
C ALA A 91 -14.82 9.23 8.36
N GLY A 92 -15.49 8.96 7.23
CA GLY A 92 -14.94 9.20 5.88
C GLY A 92 -14.21 8.01 5.25
N ASP A 93 -13.91 6.94 6.01
CA ASP A 93 -13.32 5.73 5.41
C ASP A 93 -14.33 5.02 4.51
N ALA A 94 -13.85 4.55 3.35
CA ALA A 94 -14.59 3.63 2.49
C ALA A 94 -14.19 2.17 2.79
N ALA A 95 -15.12 1.23 2.59
CA ALA A 95 -14.88 -0.20 2.80
C ALA A 95 -13.73 -0.73 1.94
N ALA A 96 -13.68 -0.34 0.66
CA ALA A 96 -12.65 -0.75 -0.28
C ALA A 96 -12.26 0.41 -1.21
N LEU A 97 -10.96 0.57 -1.46
CA LEU A 97 -10.42 1.50 -2.45
C LEU A 97 -9.28 0.81 -3.20
N VAL A 98 -9.51 0.52 -4.48
CA VAL A 98 -8.56 -0.17 -5.35
C VAL A 98 -8.46 0.56 -6.68
N ALA A 99 -7.24 0.80 -7.16
CA ALA A 99 -7.01 1.58 -8.37
C ALA A 99 -7.02 0.71 -9.63
N VAL A 100 -7.46 1.28 -10.74
CA VAL A 100 -7.28 0.66 -12.08
C VAL A 100 -6.11 1.37 -12.77
N ALA A 101 -4.98 0.67 -12.88
CA ALA A 101 -3.72 1.21 -13.40
C ALA A 101 -3.53 1.05 -14.91
N GLU A 102 -4.51 0.51 -15.63
CA GLU A 102 -4.40 0.19 -17.07
C GLU A 102 -4.01 1.41 -17.91
N ARG A 103 -4.59 2.57 -17.62
CA ARG A 103 -4.27 3.82 -18.33
C ARG A 103 -2.82 4.25 -18.13
N ALA A 104 -2.25 4.05 -16.93
CA ALA A 104 -0.84 4.34 -16.67
C ALA A 104 0.08 3.37 -17.44
N ARG A 105 -0.29 2.10 -17.53
CA ARG A 105 0.44 1.09 -18.32
C ARG A 105 0.45 1.45 -19.80
N GLN A 106 -0.71 1.80 -20.35
CA GLN A 106 -0.88 2.10 -21.77
C GLN A 106 -0.21 3.42 -22.19
N LEU A 107 -0.40 4.48 -21.43
CA LEU A 107 0.09 5.81 -21.80
C LEU A 107 1.56 6.05 -21.44
N LEU A 108 2.02 5.50 -20.31
CA LEU A 108 3.36 5.76 -19.78
C LEU A 108 4.32 4.58 -19.93
N GLY A 109 3.82 3.41 -20.35
CA GLY A 109 4.60 2.17 -20.30
C GLY A 109 4.94 1.71 -18.88
N TRP A 110 4.20 2.21 -17.87
CA TRP A 110 4.53 1.97 -16.46
C TRP A 110 4.31 0.50 -16.08
N GLN A 111 5.36 -0.13 -15.54
CA GLN A 111 5.35 -1.51 -15.08
C GLN A 111 5.97 -1.55 -13.67
N PRO A 112 5.17 -1.72 -12.61
CA PRO A 112 5.66 -1.78 -11.24
C PRO A 112 6.70 -2.90 -11.06
N ALA A 113 7.81 -2.59 -10.42
CA ALA A 113 8.88 -3.55 -10.14
C ALA A 113 8.61 -4.38 -8.87
N TYR A 114 7.71 -3.92 -7.99
CA TYR A 114 7.38 -4.57 -6.73
C TYR A 114 5.87 -4.88 -6.67
N PRO A 115 5.36 -5.85 -7.44
CA PRO A 115 3.93 -6.16 -7.49
C PRO A 115 3.42 -6.82 -6.20
N GLU A 116 4.30 -7.49 -5.45
CA GLU A 116 3.94 -8.28 -4.28
C GLU A 116 4.02 -7.48 -2.98
N LEU A 117 2.95 -7.54 -2.17
CA LEU A 117 2.91 -6.87 -0.87
C LEU A 117 4.06 -7.29 0.05
N THR A 118 4.46 -8.57 -0.01
CA THR A 118 5.59 -9.10 0.77
C THR A 118 6.89 -8.36 0.46
N ASP A 119 7.16 -8.07 -0.82
CA ASP A 119 8.37 -7.34 -1.22
C ASP A 119 8.33 -5.88 -0.75
N MET A 120 7.15 -5.26 -0.83
CA MET A 120 6.94 -3.89 -0.32
C MET A 120 7.18 -3.79 1.19
N VAL A 121 6.64 -4.74 1.94
CA VAL A 121 6.81 -4.81 3.40
C VAL A 121 8.26 -5.15 3.75
N ALA A 122 8.90 -6.04 3.00
CA ALA A 122 10.31 -6.40 3.20
C ALA A 122 11.26 -5.23 2.96
N SER A 123 11.03 -4.42 1.92
CA SER A 123 11.84 -3.21 1.68
C SER A 123 11.66 -2.20 2.81
N ALA A 124 10.43 -1.96 3.27
CA ALA A 124 10.14 -1.08 4.39
C ALA A 124 10.76 -1.58 5.71
N TRP A 125 10.73 -2.89 5.93
CA TRP A 125 11.33 -3.52 7.12
C TRP A 125 12.85 -3.41 7.13
N ARG A 126 13.53 -3.66 6.00
CA ARG A 126 14.98 -3.45 5.88
C ARG A 126 15.37 -2.01 6.22
N TRP A 127 14.64 -1.05 5.68
CA TRP A 127 14.85 0.37 6.00
C TRP A 127 14.66 0.66 7.49
N MET A 128 13.60 0.15 8.11
CA MET A 128 13.34 0.37 9.54
C MET A 128 14.40 -0.24 10.46
N GLN A 129 15.03 -1.35 10.07
CA GLN A 129 16.11 -1.96 10.84
C GLN A 129 17.43 -1.17 10.75
N SER A 130 17.62 -0.38 9.68
CA SER A 130 18.80 0.48 9.53
C SER A 130 18.71 1.82 10.27
N ARG A 131 17.63 2.06 11.03
CA ARG A 131 17.37 3.29 11.79
C ARG A 131 17.34 3.05 13.28
#